data_AF-A0A448IGF6-F1
#
_entry.id   AF-A0A448IGF6-F1
#
_cell.length_a   1.000
_cell.length_b   1.000
_cell.length_c   1.000
_cell.angle_alpha   90.00
_cell.angle_beta   90.00
_cell.angle_gamma   90.00
#
_symmetry.space_group_name_H-M   'P 1'
#
loop_
_entity.id
_entity.type
_entity.pdbx_description
1 polymer ?
#
loop_
_entity_poly.entity_id
_entity_poly.type
_entity_poly.pdbx_seq_one_letter_code
_entity_poly.pdbx_strand_id
1 'polypeptide(L)'
;MVVVPLSDSSASVRDGASAPPRALPLEGKTTRAPATAYAVRMVAAAVLTAVAFATMYSELLTDALSGSRAAYVVALPVLLAVGAVGYRSTPRGVDDVESDWIVTALIGISGFVAIYLVNNRMPTLAGFWGVPLLGLPLWLACLAAVLFGLRHAVHMWPLWVFAICCATPLPYLLAVAMFGGSDTAAALVVVVLGAVAVYLGGRLAPTRRRLGVTLGYVLASTAFVVSGVPVSPEVTIVIVGAAAPVGACLALHVRSRTAVAHPRPGDHRHSPVSLVAFAVLSAALFALHPTTPRDAAVTAAQPDWTQRAQLGEPQSFDFITRFLGSGATLTRDPVAPAAGLPAAAVDVMSAPTEAALADYSDAVWYPSSRPLDYRPADLSGLTFRPDGAEVIHTDIATATDGASQNWYAVTWAWRADDTYQRVTVLVNQDLHSDHQPPPPAPLTVMNSVVEPALWIARQKATTEHPVDPQVILRAADVANRVLAAAGLDSDDAGASTSA
;
A
#
# COMPACT_ATOMS: atom_id res chain seq x y z
N MET A 1 59.62 -3.71 -41.60
CA MET A 1 60.41 -3.17 -42.72
C MET A 1 59.72 -3.58 -44.02
N VAL A 2 58.79 -2.76 -44.49
CA VAL A 2 58.23 -2.79 -45.85
C VAL A 2 57.96 -1.32 -46.17
N VAL A 3 58.68 -0.82 -47.17
CA VAL A 3 58.66 0.57 -47.65
C VAL A 3 57.64 0.64 -48.78
N VAL A 4 56.68 1.56 -48.70
CA VAL A 4 55.74 1.89 -49.79
C VAL A 4 55.87 3.39 -50.07
N PRO A 5 56.02 3.82 -51.34
CA PRO A 5 56.47 5.16 -51.66
C PRO A 5 55.33 6.18 -51.77
N LEU A 6 55.71 7.44 -51.50
CA LEU A 6 54.95 8.66 -51.70
C LEU A 6 54.60 8.88 -53.18
N SER A 7 53.35 9.26 -53.44
CA SER A 7 52.91 9.82 -54.73
C SER A 7 52.29 11.18 -54.47
N ASP A 8 53.00 12.21 -54.90
CA ASP A 8 52.53 13.58 -55.04
C ASP A 8 51.47 13.66 -56.15
N SER A 9 50.32 14.25 -55.84
CA SER A 9 49.39 14.73 -56.86
C SER A 9 48.89 16.12 -56.46
N SER A 10 49.55 17.11 -57.04
CA SER A 10 49.15 18.50 -57.08
C SER A 10 47.94 18.66 -58.02
N ALA A 11 46.75 18.86 -57.47
CA ALA A 11 45.56 19.27 -58.21
C ALA A 11 45.22 20.72 -57.88
N SER A 12 45.35 21.57 -58.90
CA SER A 12 45.01 22.99 -58.90
C SER A 12 43.52 23.19 -58.59
N VAL A 13 43.20 23.85 -57.47
CA VAL A 13 41.85 24.31 -57.15
C VAL A 13 41.68 25.71 -57.74
N ARG A 14 40.81 25.83 -58.75
CA ARG A 14 40.34 27.10 -59.30
C ARG A 14 39.34 27.73 -58.34
N ASP A 15 39.57 28.99 -58.03
CA ASP A 15 38.63 29.90 -57.37
C ASP A 15 37.31 30.01 -58.15
N GLY A 16 36.24 29.45 -57.57
CA GLY A 16 34.86 29.70 -57.97
C GLY A 16 34.20 30.57 -56.91
N ALA A 17 33.98 31.84 -57.23
CA ALA A 17 33.33 32.81 -56.36
C ALA A 17 31.97 32.31 -55.84
N SER A 18 31.89 32.11 -54.52
CA SER A 18 30.69 31.73 -53.79
C SER A 18 29.69 32.88 -53.74
N ALA A 19 28.54 32.72 -54.37
CA ALA A 19 27.36 33.54 -54.08
C ALA A 19 26.88 33.24 -52.64
N PRO A 20 26.55 34.25 -51.82
CA PRO A 20 26.04 34.01 -50.48
C PRO A 20 24.65 33.33 -50.54
N PRO A 21 24.39 32.31 -49.70
CA PRO A 21 23.09 31.67 -49.67
C PRO A 21 22.01 32.69 -49.27
N ARG A 22 21.02 32.83 -50.14
CA ARG A 22 19.82 33.66 -49.96
C ARG A 22 19.09 33.16 -48.71
N ALA A 23 19.16 33.90 -47.62
CA ALA A 23 18.43 33.59 -46.39
C ALA A 23 16.92 33.57 -46.69
N LEU A 24 16.33 32.37 -46.62
CA LEU A 24 14.88 32.21 -46.67
C LEU A 24 14.27 32.88 -45.41
N PRO A 25 13.19 33.64 -45.55
CA PRO A 25 12.49 34.21 -44.41
C PRO A 25 11.93 33.05 -43.57
N LEU A 26 12.42 32.93 -42.33
CA LEU A 26 11.85 32.04 -41.32
C LEU A 26 10.44 32.53 -41.01
N GLU A 27 9.48 31.91 -41.68
CA GLU A 27 8.05 32.10 -41.43
C GLU A 27 7.76 31.70 -39.98
N GLY A 28 7.58 32.72 -39.14
CA GLY A 28 7.36 32.60 -37.70
C GLY A 28 5.99 32.01 -37.38
N LYS A 29 5.81 30.70 -37.63
CA LYS A 29 4.72 29.94 -37.00
C LYS A 29 5.09 29.72 -35.54
N THR A 30 4.46 30.49 -34.67
CA THR A 30 4.49 30.36 -33.21
C THR A 30 4.15 28.92 -32.79
N THR A 31 5.19 28.12 -32.52
CA THR A 31 5.13 26.71 -32.14
C THR A 31 4.76 26.55 -30.66
N ARG A 32 3.48 26.78 -30.32
CA ARG A 32 2.90 26.45 -28.99
C ARG A 32 2.56 24.96 -28.81
N ALA A 33 2.66 24.15 -29.88
CA ALA A 33 2.21 22.75 -29.93
C ALA A 33 2.89 21.70 -29.01
N PRO A 34 4.17 21.81 -28.58
CA PRO A 34 4.83 20.69 -27.89
C PRO A 34 4.50 20.57 -26.39
N ALA A 35 4.28 21.70 -25.69
CA ALA A 35 3.92 21.67 -24.27
C ALA A 35 2.50 21.12 -24.04
N THR A 36 1.58 21.41 -24.97
CA THR A 36 0.23 20.88 -24.96
C THR A 36 0.22 19.36 -25.19
N ALA A 37 1.10 18.82 -26.03
CA ALA A 37 1.15 17.38 -26.30
C ALA A 37 1.57 16.55 -25.07
N TYR A 38 2.58 16.99 -24.31
CA TYR A 38 2.98 16.34 -23.06
C TYR A 38 1.87 16.40 -22.01
N ALA A 39 1.26 17.58 -21.83
CA ALA A 39 0.17 17.76 -20.88
C ALA A 39 -1.03 16.86 -21.21
N VAL A 40 -1.41 16.77 -22.49
CA VAL A 40 -2.49 15.87 -22.94
C VAL A 40 -2.17 14.41 -22.62
N ARG A 41 -0.92 13.95 -22.80
CA ARG A 41 -0.52 12.57 -22.47
C ARG A 41 -0.54 12.30 -20.98
N MET A 42 -0.08 13.26 -20.17
CA MET A 42 -0.16 13.15 -18.71
C MET A 42 -1.61 13.07 -18.24
N VAL A 43 -2.49 13.90 -18.81
CA VAL A 43 -3.93 13.86 -18.53
C VAL A 43 -4.52 12.51 -18.98
N ALA A 44 -4.18 12.03 -20.17
CA ALA A 44 -4.64 10.72 -20.67
C ALA A 44 -4.18 9.58 -19.74
N ALA A 45 -2.92 9.56 -19.33
CA ALA A 45 -2.40 8.57 -18.38
C ALA A 45 -3.16 8.62 -17.05
N ALA A 46 -3.35 9.83 -16.49
CA ALA A 46 -4.07 10.03 -15.25
C ALA A 46 -5.54 9.57 -15.35
N VAL A 47 -6.24 9.90 -16.44
CA VAL A 47 -7.62 9.47 -16.67
C VAL A 47 -7.72 7.96 -16.83
N LEU A 48 -6.83 7.34 -17.62
CA LEU A 48 -6.82 5.89 -17.82
C LEU A 48 -6.51 5.13 -16.51
N THR A 49 -5.56 5.62 -15.72
CA THR A 49 -5.30 5.06 -14.38
C THR A 49 -6.50 5.25 -13.45
N ALA A 50 -7.10 6.45 -13.43
CA ALA A 50 -8.27 6.73 -12.60
C ALA A 50 -9.45 5.81 -12.95
N VAL A 51 -9.70 5.55 -14.24
CA VAL A 51 -10.74 4.61 -14.68
C VAL A 51 -10.38 3.18 -14.26
N ALA A 52 -9.16 2.73 -14.52
CA ALA A 52 -8.73 1.36 -14.24
C ALA A 52 -8.81 0.99 -12.74
N PHE A 53 -8.58 1.97 -11.86
CA PHE A 53 -8.52 1.77 -10.40
C PHE A 53 -9.62 2.53 -9.64
N ALA A 54 -10.71 2.94 -10.31
CA ALA A 54 -11.75 3.77 -9.68
C ALA A 54 -12.39 3.11 -8.46
N THR A 55 -12.67 1.80 -8.53
CA THR A 55 -13.31 1.04 -7.45
C THR A 55 -12.39 0.93 -6.23
N MET A 56 -11.16 0.44 -6.44
CA MET A 56 -10.11 0.39 -5.41
C MET A 56 -9.87 1.75 -4.75
N TYR A 57 -9.83 2.83 -5.54
CA TYR A 57 -9.61 4.16 -4.98
C TYR A 57 -10.81 4.72 -4.22
N SER A 58 -12.03 4.34 -4.60
CA SER A 58 -13.24 4.70 -3.87
C SER A 58 -13.31 4.00 -2.50
N GLU A 59 -12.84 2.76 -2.41
CA GLU A 59 -12.70 2.01 -1.15
C GLU A 59 -11.65 2.69 -0.26
N LEU A 60 -10.45 2.96 -0.79
CA LEU A 60 -9.40 3.68 -0.06
C LEU A 60 -9.84 5.06 0.45
N LEU A 61 -10.62 5.80 -0.35
CA LEU A 61 -11.18 7.08 0.07
C LEU A 61 -12.19 6.91 1.21
N THR A 62 -13.03 5.89 1.12
CA THR A 62 -14.02 5.58 2.16
C THR A 62 -13.34 5.16 3.46
N ASP A 63 -12.27 4.36 3.37
CA ASP A 63 -11.50 3.92 4.53
C ASP A 63 -10.72 5.09 5.15
N ALA A 64 -10.13 5.96 4.32
CA ALA A 64 -9.52 7.20 4.78
C ALA A 64 -10.53 8.10 5.51
N LEU A 65 -11.75 8.26 4.98
CA LEU A 65 -12.80 9.06 5.60
C LEU A 65 -13.40 8.42 6.87
N SER A 66 -13.27 7.10 7.04
CA SER A 66 -13.66 6.38 8.25
C SER A 66 -12.53 6.24 9.27
N GLY A 67 -11.42 6.94 9.07
CA GLY A 67 -10.32 7.06 10.04
C GLY A 67 -9.20 6.03 9.87
N SER A 68 -8.99 5.51 8.65
CA SER A 68 -7.80 4.72 8.33
C SER A 68 -6.54 5.55 8.53
N ARG A 69 -5.54 4.94 9.17
CA ARG A 69 -4.21 5.51 9.35
C ARG A 69 -3.43 5.51 8.05
N ALA A 70 -3.78 4.64 7.10
CA ALA A 70 -3.23 4.61 5.74
C ALA A 70 -3.84 5.68 4.79
N ALA A 71 -4.55 6.69 5.31
CA ALA A 71 -5.17 7.76 4.51
C ALA A 71 -4.22 8.48 3.52
N TYR A 72 -2.90 8.44 3.74
CA TYR A 72 -1.92 9.02 2.82
C TYR A 72 -1.95 8.37 1.42
N VAL A 73 -2.43 7.13 1.28
CA VAL A 73 -2.53 6.43 0.00
C VAL A 73 -3.46 7.20 -0.96
N VAL A 74 -4.46 7.92 -0.43
CA VAL A 74 -5.30 8.85 -1.21
C VAL A 74 -4.48 10.04 -1.76
N ALA A 75 -3.43 10.47 -1.07
CA ALA A 75 -2.56 11.52 -1.60
C ALA A 75 -1.57 11.00 -2.66
N LEU A 76 -1.37 9.68 -2.78
CA LEU A 76 -0.32 9.09 -3.61
C LEU A 76 -0.41 9.46 -5.09
N PRO A 77 -1.57 9.41 -5.79
CA PRO A 77 -1.64 9.81 -7.20
C PRO A 77 -1.20 11.26 -7.42
N VAL A 78 -1.53 12.15 -6.48
CA VAL A 78 -1.12 13.57 -6.53
C VAL A 78 0.39 13.69 -6.33
N LEU A 79 0.97 12.97 -5.37
CA LEU A 79 2.41 12.93 -5.13
C LEU A 79 3.17 12.42 -6.36
N LEU A 80 2.66 11.37 -7.02
CA LEU A 80 3.24 10.85 -8.25
C LEU A 80 3.16 11.87 -9.40
N ALA A 81 2.03 12.56 -9.55
CA ALA A 81 1.89 13.63 -10.52
C ALA A 81 2.88 14.78 -10.25
N VAL A 82 3.02 15.22 -8.99
CA VAL A 82 4.00 16.23 -8.58
C VAL A 82 5.43 15.80 -8.92
N GLY A 83 5.79 14.55 -8.62
CA GLY A 83 7.10 13.98 -8.97
C GLY A 83 7.33 13.91 -10.49
N ALA A 84 6.31 13.47 -11.24
CA ALA A 84 6.38 13.31 -12.70
C ALA A 84 6.58 14.63 -13.45
N VAL A 85 6.12 15.77 -12.90
CA VAL A 85 6.34 17.10 -13.49
C VAL A 85 7.82 17.40 -13.75
N GLY A 86 8.73 16.84 -12.94
CA GLY A 86 10.18 17.00 -13.11
C GLY A 86 10.77 16.29 -14.33
N TYR A 87 10.00 15.44 -15.01
CA TYR A 87 10.46 14.55 -16.07
C TYR A 87 9.96 14.98 -17.46
N ARG A 88 10.03 16.27 -17.79
CA ARG A 88 9.56 16.76 -19.10
C ARG A 88 10.56 16.59 -20.25
N SER A 89 11.83 16.32 -19.93
CA SER A 89 12.89 16.16 -20.93
C SER A 89 12.92 14.74 -21.49
N THR A 90 12.73 14.60 -22.81
CA THR A 90 12.89 13.31 -23.51
C THR A 90 14.37 12.96 -23.67
N PRO A 91 14.80 11.75 -23.28
CA PRO A 91 16.14 11.26 -23.62
C PRO A 91 16.36 11.23 -25.14
N ARG A 92 17.59 11.44 -25.61
CA ARG A 92 17.94 11.38 -27.05
C ARG A 92 17.99 9.94 -27.56
N GLY A 93 17.62 9.71 -28.82
CA GLY A 93 17.89 8.49 -29.58
C GLY A 93 16.70 8.06 -30.47
N VAL A 94 16.82 6.91 -31.12
CA VAL A 94 15.74 6.32 -31.93
C VAL A 94 14.70 5.69 -31.00
N ASP A 95 13.43 5.96 -31.28
CA ASP A 95 12.27 5.35 -30.64
C ASP A 95 11.72 4.25 -31.55
N ASP A 96 11.45 3.09 -30.99
CA ASP A 96 10.81 1.97 -31.68
C ASP A 96 9.55 1.56 -30.91
N VAL A 97 8.40 1.94 -31.48
CA VAL A 97 7.08 1.74 -30.87
C VAL A 97 6.76 0.26 -30.72
N GLU A 98 7.25 -0.60 -31.62
CA GLU A 98 7.00 -2.04 -31.55
C GLU A 98 7.74 -2.67 -30.37
N SER A 99 9.04 -2.38 -30.25
CA SER A 99 9.86 -2.81 -29.11
C SER A 99 9.32 -2.29 -27.78
N ASP A 100 8.89 -1.03 -27.71
CA ASP A 100 8.30 -0.44 -26.51
C ASP A 100 7.04 -1.19 -26.07
N TRP A 101 6.18 -1.59 -27.02
CA TRP A 101 5.00 -2.41 -26.76
C TRP A 101 5.34 -3.82 -26.28
N ILE A 102 6.29 -4.49 -26.93
CA ILE A 102 6.72 -5.85 -26.54
C ILE A 102 7.24 -5.85 -25.11
N VAL A 103 8.15 -4.92 -24.79
CA VAL A 103 8.73 -4.83 -23.44
C VAL A 103 7.66 -4.45 -22.42
N THR A 104 6.77 -3.51 -22.75
CA THR A 104 5.66 -3.13 -21.87
C THR A 104 4.71 -4.30 -21.59
N ALA A 105 4.36 -5.08 -22.62
CA ALA A 105 3.51 -6.24 -22.47
C ALA A 105 4.17 -7.31 -21.58
N LEU A 106 5.46 -7.61 -21.80
CA LEU A 106 6.20 -8.57 -20.99
C LEU A 106 6.29 -8.14 -19.52
N ILE A 107 6.66 -6.88 -19.26
CA ILE A 107 6.76 -6.35 -17.88
C ILE A 107 5.38 -6.27 -17.23
N GLY A 108 4.37 -5.77 -17.94
CA GLY A 108 3.01 -5.65 -17.45
C GLY A 108 2.42 -7.02 -17.09
N ILE A 109 2.42 -7.96 -18.04
CA ILE A 109 1.89 -9.31 -17.83
C ILE A 109 2.65 -10.00 -16.69
N SER A 110 3.99 -10.03 -16.73
CA SER A 110 4.77 -10.69 -15.68
C SER A 110 4.58 -10.05 -14.30
N GLY A 111 4.49 -8.72 -14.22
CA GLY A 111 4.24 -7.99 -12.98
C GLY A 111 2.86 -8.26 -12.40
N PHE A 112 1.80 -8.22 -13.22
CA PHE A 112 0.45 -8.56 -12.77
C PHE A 112 0.30 -10.04 -12.41
N VAL A 113 0.95 -10.95 -13.15
CA VAL A 113 1.03 -12.37 -12.78
C VAL A 113 1.76 -12.54 -11.46
N ALA A 114 2.86 -11.82 -11.20
CA ALA A 114 3.56 -11.88 -9.93
C ALA A 114 2.67 -11.38 -8.77
N ILE A 115 1.98 -10.26 -8.93
CA ILE A 115 1.00 -9.74 -7.96
C ILE A 115 -0.09 -10.79 -7.68
N TYR A 116 -0.68 -11.36 -8.74
CA TYR A 116 -1.69 -12.41 -8.64
C TYR A 116 -1.17 -13.65 -7.90
N LEU A 117 0.03 -14.13 -8.24
CA LEU A 117 0.63 -15.31 -7.62
C LEU A 117 0.94 -15.08 -6.14
N VAL A 118 1.41 -13.88 -5.75
CA VAL A 118 1.65 -13.54 -4.35
C VAL A 118 0.35 -13.48 -3.57
N ASN A 119 -0.68 -12.81 -4.10
CA ASN A 119 -2.01 -12.72 -3.48
C ASN A 119 -2.64 -14.10 -3.25
N ASN A 120 -2.50 -15.03 -4.19
CA ASN A 120 -3.07 -16.38 -4.04
C ASN A 120 -2.21 -17.31 -3.17
N ARG A 121 -0.90 -17.10 -3.13
CA ARG A 121 0.02 -17.98 -2.39
C ARG A 121 0.13 -17.59 -0.91
N MET A 122 0.01 -16.30 -0.59
CA MET A 122 0.15 -15.75 0.76
C MET A 122 -0.86 -14.61 0.96
N PRO A 123 -2.17 -14.90 0.92
CA PRO A 123 -3.21 -13.88 0.97
C PRO A 123 -3.06 -12.94 2.17
N THR A 124 -2.74 -13.46 3.36
CA THR A 124 -2.60 -12.63 4.56
C THR A 124 -1.39 -11.71 4.47
N LEU A 125 -0.21 -12.23 4.10
CA LEU A 125 0.96 -11.36 3.93
C LEU A 125 0.73 -10.31 2.82
N ALA A 126 0.06 -10.71 1.74
CA ALA A 126 -0.21 -9.85 0.60
C ALA A 126 -1.23 -8.75 0.94
N GLY A 127 -2.28 -9.07 1.70
CA GLY A 127 -3.24 -8.12 2.24
C GLY A 127 -2.57 -7.13 3.19
N PHE A 128 -1.76 -7.64 4.13
CA PHE A 128 -1.02 -6.80 5.08
C PHE A 128 -0.01 -5.85 4.41
N TRP A 129 0.66 -6.30 3.34
CA TRP A 129 1.56 -5.46 2.55
C TRP A 129 0.81 -4.53 1.58
N GLY A 130 -0.48 -4.75 1.35
CA GLY A 130 -1.24 -4.07 0.30
C GLY A 130 -0.69 -4.37 -1.10
N VAL A 131 -0.25 -5.60 -1.37
CA VAL A 131 0.32 -6.02 -2.66
C VAL A 131 -0.56 -5.66 -3.87
N PRO A 132 -1.91 -5.75 -3.82
CA PRO A 132 -2.76 -5.28 -4.91
C PRO A 132 -2.52 -3.81 -5.32
N LEU A 133 -2.15 -2.94 -4.36
CA LEU A 133 -1.88 -1.52 -4.62
C LEU A 133 -0.64 -1.30 -5.50
N LEU A 134 0.29 -2.28 -5.56
CA LEU A 134 1.42 -2.26 -6.50
C LEU A 134 0.99 -2.35 -7.96
N GLY A 135 -0.25 -2.77 -8.24
CA GLY A 135 -0.83 -2.74 -9.57
C GLY A 135 -0.88 -1.32 -10.15
N LEU A 136 -1.11 -0.30 -9.31
CA LEU A 136 -1.18 1.11 -9.73
C LEU A 136 0.16 1.63 -10.28
N PRO A 137 1.29 1.59 -9.56
CA PRO A 137 2.57 2.04 -10.11
C PRO A 137 3.04 1.18 -11.29
N LEU A 138 2.74 -0.12 -11.32
CA LEU A 138 3.03 -0.99 -12.46
C LEU A 138 2.26 -0.54 -13.71
N TRP A 139 0.94 -0.35 -13.58
CA TRP A 139 0.07 0.14 -14.64
C TRP A 139 0.53 1.50 -15.17
N LEU A 140 0.83 2.43 -14.27
CA LEU A 140 1.30 3.77 -14.62
C LEU A 140 2.66 3.71 -15.34
N ALA A 141 3.56 2.81 -14.94
CA ALA A 141 4.82 2.58 -15.64
C ALA A 141 4.61 2.02 -17.05
N CYS A 142 3.66 1.09 -17.24
CA CYS A 142 3.28 0.58 -18.56
C CYS A 142 2.69 1.68 -19.45
N LEU A 143 1.76 2.49 -18.92
CA LEU A 143 1.23 3.66 -19.63
C LEU A 143 2.34 4.63 -19.99
N ALA A 144 3.28 4.89 -19.07
CA ALA A 144 4.38 5.81 -19.32
C ALA A 144 5.32 5.29 -20.41
N ALA A 145 5.60 3.98 -20.43
CA ALA A 145 6.44 3.34 -21.43
C ALA A 145 5.82 3.44 -22.84
N VAL A 146 4.50 3.28 -22.98
CA VAL A 146 3.86 3.38 -24.30
C VAL A 146 3.58 4.83 -24.72
N LEU A 147 3.18 5.71 -23.79
CA LEU A 147 2.81 7.09 -24.14
C LEU A 147 4.01 8.02 -24.32
N PHE A 148 5.11 7.74 -23.62
CA PHE A 148 6.33 8.56 -23.64
C PHE A 148 7.57 7.82 -24.13
N GLY A 149 7.47 6.51 -24.41
CA GLY A 149 8.58 5.65 -24.81
C GLY A 149 9.26 4.97 -23.63
N LEU A 150 9.77 3.75 -23.82
CA LEU A 150 10.37 2.95 -22.75
C LEU A 150 11.57 3.65 -22.12
N ARG A 151 12.41 4.31 -22.93
CA ARG A 151 13.58 5.06 -22.42
C ARG A 151 13.16 6.19 -21.47
N HIS A 152 12.03 6.84 -21.75
CA HIS A 152 11.50 7.87 -20.87
C HIS A 152 11.01 7.27 -19.55
N ALA A 153 10.27 6.16 -19.60
CA ALA A 153 9.84 5.43 -18.42
C ALA A 153 11.05 4.97 -17.58
N VAL A 154 12.09 4.40 -18.18
CA VAL A 154 13.32 4.01 -17.46
C VAL A 154 14.03 5.23 -16.85
N HIS A 155 14.01 6.38 -17.52
CA HIS A 155 14.58 7.61 -16.95
C HIS A 155 13.83 8.07 -15.69
N MET A 156 12.55 7.73 -15.56
CA MET A 156 11.72 7.94 -14.36
C MET A 156 12.00 6.93 -13.23
N TRP A 157 13.06 6.11 -13.28
CA TRP A 157 13.35 5.12 -12.22
C TRP A 157 13.27 5.64 -10.78
N PRO A 158 13.69 6.88 -10.41
CA PRO A 158 13.56 7.34 -9.04
C PRO A 158 12.10 7.56 -8.63
N LEU A 159 11.24 7.94 -9.59
CA LEU A 159 9.80 8.06 -9.39
C LEU A 159 9.18 6.68 -9.18
N TRP A 160 9.59 5.66 -9.94
CA TRP A 160 9.09 4.29 -9.77
C TRP A 160 9.50 3.67 -8.45
N VAL A 161 10.74 3.89 -8.00
CA VAL A 161 11.18 3.48 -6.65
C VAL A 161 10.33 4.16 -5.59
N PHE A 162 10.14 5.49 -5.69
CA PHE A 162 9.25 6.21 -4.78
C PHE A 162 7.82 5.66 -4.80
N ALA A 163 7.26 5.40 -5.98
CA ALA A 163 5.90 4.89 -6.15
C ALA A 163 5.73 3.50 -5.53
N ILE A 164 6.66 2.58 -5.76
CA ILE A 164 6.63 1.23 -5.20
C ILE A 164 6.76 1.27 -3.67
N CYS A 165 7.67 2.10 -3.14
CA CYS A 165 7.85 2.22 -1.68
C CYS A 165 6.67 2.88 -0.96
N CYS A 166 5.86 3.68 -1.67
CA CYS A 166 4.72 4.39 -1.08
C CYS A 166 3.37 3.74 -1.38
N ALA A 167 3.30 2.88 -2.41
CA ALA A 167 2.08 2.16 -2.76
C ALA A 167 1.70 1.10 -1.71
N THR A 168 2.69 0.51 -1.04
CA THR A 168 2.44 -0.38 0.09
C THR A 168 2.29 0.45 1.37
N PRO A 169 1.20 0.29 2.16
CA PRO A 169 0.97 1.06 3.39
C PRO A 169 1.92 0.65 4.52
N LEU A 170 2.43 -0.59 4.50
CA LEU A 170 3.22 -1.15 5.59
C LEU A 170 4.45 -0.31 6.01
N PRO A 171 5.34 0.13 5.11
CA PRO A 171 6.50 0.93 5.50
C PRO A 171 6.10 2.25 6.19
N TYR A 172 5.01 2.86 5.73
CA TYR A 172 4.45 4.06 6.35
C TYR A 172 3.90 3.73 7.74
N LEU A 173 3.06 2.70 7.88
CA LEU A 173 2.46 2.29 9.15
C LEU A 173 3.51 1.94 10.21
N LEU A 174 4.58 1.23 9.81
CA LEU A 174 5.71 0.92 10.70
C LEU A 174 6.48 2.19 11.11
N ALA A 175 6.72 3.12 10.17
CA ALA A 175 7.37 4.39 10.49
C ALA A 175 6.55 5.20 11.50
N VAL A 176 5.22 5.27 11.31
CA VAL A 176 4.30 5.95 12.23
C VAL A 176 4.34 5.30 13.62
N ALA A 177 4.33 3.97 13.69
CA ALA A 177 4.45 3.25 14.96
C ALA A 177 5.81 3.46 15.65
N MET A 178 6.91 3.55 14.90
CA MET A 178 8.24 3.89 15.43
C MET A 178 8.28 5.29 16.05
N PHE A 179 7.50 6.24 15.51
CA PHE A 179 7.32 7.58 16.07
C PHE A 179 6.18 7.68 17.10
N GLY A 180 5.70 6.54 17.60
CA GLY A 180 4.76 6.46 18.72
C GLY A 180 3.28 6.41 18.35
N GLY A 181 2.93 6.41 17.06
CA GLY A 181 1.54 6.21 16.62
C GLY A 181 0.59 7.39 16.81
N SER A 182 1.09 8.59 17.11
CA SER A 182 0.22 9.79 17.16
C SER A 182 -0.20 10.24 15.76
N ASP A 183 -1.31 10.97 15.67
CA ASP A 183 -1.77 11.59 14.43
C ASP A 183 -0.76 12.63 13.90
N THR A 184 -0.06 13.30 14.81
CA THR A 184 1.07 14.18 14.49
C THR A 184 2.21 13.40 13.83
N ALA A 185 2.57 12.22 14.36
CA ALA A 185 3.59 11.36 13.76
C ALA A 185 3.18 10.90 12.36
N ALA A 186 1.92 10.48 12.19
CA ALA A 186 1.33 10.14 10.90
C ALA A 186 1.50 11.27 9.87
N ALA A 187 1.04 12.49 10.22
CA ALA A 187 1.17 13.65 9.34
C ALA A 187 2.63 14.02 9.02
N LEU A 188 3.55 13.93 10.00
CA LEU A 188 4.97 14.23 9.78
C LEU A 188 5.65 13.22 8.84
N VAL A 189 5.30 11.93 8.90
CA VAL A 189 5.80 10.96 7.92
C VAL A 189 5.30 11.33 6.52
N VAL A 190 4.04 11.76 6.37
CA VAL A 190 3.50 12.25 5.08
C VAL A 190 4.25 13.50 4.59
N VAL A 191 4.66 14.41 5.48
CA VAL A 191 5.53 15.55 5.12
C VAL A 191 6.83 15.06 4.50
N VAL A 192 7.44 14.00 5.01
CA VAL A 192 8.66 13.42 4.40
C VAL A 192 8.37 12.89 2.99
N LEU A 193 7.26 12.17 2.80
CA LEU A 193 6.86 11.66 1.48
C LEU A 193 6.61 12.81 0.48
N GLY A 194 5.91 13.86 0.92
CA GLY A 194 5.70 15.06 0.11
C GLY A 194 6.99 15.80 -0.22
N ALA A 195 7.97 15.82 0.69
CA ALA A 195 9.26 16.45 0.46
C ALA A 195 10.05 15.74 -0.65
N VAL A 196 10.01 14.39 -0.64
CA VAL A 196 10.60 13.57 -1.71
C VAL A 196 9.91 13.87 -3.04
N ALA A 197 8.58 13.91 -3.09
CA ALA A 197 7.84 14.24 -4.31
C ALA A 197 8.16 15.66 -4.84
N VAL A 198 8.20 16.68 -3.97
CA VAL A 198 8.58 18.05 -4.34
C VAL A 198 10.02 18.10 -4.87
N TYR A 199 10.94 17.37 -4.25
CA TYR A 199 12.32 17.26 -4.72
C TYR A 199 12.39 16.61 -6.11
N LEU A 200 11.67 15.50 -6.33
CA LEU A 200 11.60 14.85 -7.64
C LEU A 200 10.98 15.77 -8.70
N GLY A 201 9.89 16.48 -8.37
CA GLY A 201 9.22 17.43 -9.26
C GLY A 201 10.09 18.64 -9.62
N GLY A 202 11.00 19.03 -8.74
CA GLY A 202 11.95 20.13 -8.94
C GLY A 202 13.18 19.80 -9.79
N ARG A 203 13.25 18.63 -10.43
CA ARG A 203 14.45 18.11 -11.13
C ARG A 203 15.02 19.05 -12.21
N LEU A 204 14.19 19.87 -12.85
CA LEU A 204 14.63 20.82 -13.88
C LEU A 204 15.20 22.13 -13.31
N ALA A 205 15.01 22.40 -12.01
CA ALA A 205 15.55 23.59 -11.36
C ALA A 205 16.98 23.35 -10.83
N PRO A 206 17.79 24.42 -10.69
CA PRO A 206 19.10 24.32 -10.03
C PRO A 206 18.99 23.70 -8.64
N THR A 207 19.96 22.86 -8.25
CA THR A 207 19.94 22.08 -7.00
C THR A 207 19.66 22.93 -5.77
N ARG A 208 20.27 24.12 -5.65
CA ARG A 208 20.07 25.04 -4.53
C ARG A 208 18.61 25.47 -4.38
N ARG A 209 17.96 25.76 -5.50
CA ARG A 209 16.56 26.21 -5.52
C ARG A 209 15.60 25.05 -5.24
N ARG A 210 15.88 23.88 -5.81
CA ARG A 210 15.13 22.65 -5.50
C ARG A 210 15.18 22.37 -4.00
N LEU A 211 16.38 22.32 -3.41
CA LEU A 211 16.56 22.12 -1.98
C LEU A 211 15.87 23.21 -1.14
N GLY A 212 15.98 24.48 -1.54
CA GLY A 212 15.32 25.59 -0.84
C GLY A 212 13.79 25.48 -0.83
N VAL A 213 13.17 25.08 -1.95
CA VAL A 213 11.71 24.88 -2.00
C VAL A 213 11.29 23.65 -1.21
N THR A 214 12.04 22.54 -1.33
CA THR A 214 11.77 21.33 -0.53
C THR A 214 11.88 21.62 0.97
N LEU A 215 12.94 22.34 1.40
CA LEU A 215 13.12 22.74 2.79
C LEU A 215 12.01 23.69 3.24
N GLY A 216 11.63 24.67 2.42
CA GLY A 216 10.53 25.59 2.71
C GLY A 216 9.19 24.85 2.88
N TYR A 217 8.93 23.84 2.04
CA TYR A 217 7.78 22.96 2.18
C TYR A 217 7.82 22.18 3.50
N VAL A 218 8.94 21.52 3.83
CA VAL A 218 9.09 20.77 5.09
C VAL A 218 8.84 21.69 6.28
N LEU A 219 9.48 22.85 6.34
CA LEU A 219 9.32 23.79 7.45
C LEU A 219 7.88 24.29 7.58
N ALA A 220 7.24 24.68 6.47
CA ALA A 220 5.86 25.18 6.48
C ALA A 220 4.85 24.09 6.87
N SER A 221 4.98 22.88 6.31
CA SER A 221 4.07 21.77 6.61
C SER A 221 4.28 21.21 8.01
N THR A 222 5.52 21.10 8.50
CA THR A 222 5.80 20.73 9.90
C THR A 222 5.26 21.79 10.86
N ALA A 223 5.44 23.09 10.58
CA ALA A 223 4.87 24.14 11.40
C ALA A 223 3.33 24.08 11.44
N PHE A 224 2.69 23.81 10.30
CA PHE A 224 1.24 23.59 10.23
C PHE A 224 0.79 22.40 11.09
N VAL A 225 1.45 21.25 10.97
CA VAL A 225 1.11 20.04 11.74
C VAL A 225 1.29 20.26 13.25
N VAL A 226 2.37 20.92 13.67
CA VAL A 226 2.69 21.14 15.09
C VAL A 226 1.91 22.30 15.70
N SER A 227 1.37 23.21 14.88
CA SER A 227 0.60 24.36 15.37
C SER A 227 -0.72 23.99 16.07
N GLY A 228 -1.17 22.73 15.96
CA GLY A 228 -2.37 22.25 16.65
C GLY A 228 -3.66 22.89 16.13
N VAL A 229 -3.67 23.36 14.87
CA VAL A 229 -4.89 23.87 14.24
C VAL A 229 -5.94 22.76 14.31
N PRO A 230 -7.17 23.04 14.78
CA PRO A 230 -8.22 22.04 14.99
C PRO A 230 -8.79 21.59 13.65
N VAL A 231 -8.03 20.77 12.93
CA VAL A 231 -8.42 20.11 11.70
C VAL A 231 -8.37 18.60 11.97
N SER A 232 -9.25 17.83 11.34
CA SER A 232 -9.20 16.38 11.49
C SER A 232 -7.84 15.83 10.99
N PRO A 233 -7.33 14.73 11.58
CA PRO A 233 -6.07 14.11 11.18
C PRO A 233 -6.00 13.78 9.69
N GLU A 234 -7.10 13.29 9.12
CA GLU A 234 -7.21 12.86 7.72
C GLU A 234 -7.07 14.05 6.78
N VAL A 235 -7.75 15.16 7.09
CA VAL A 235 -7.64 16.41 6.32
C VAL A 235 -6.24 16.98 6.43
N THR A 236 -5.61 16.90 7.60
CA THR A 236 -4.22 17.31 7.79
C THR A 236 -3.28 16.52 6.87
N ILE A 237 -3.44 15.19 6.82
CA ILE A 237 -2.69 14.30 5.92
C ILE A 237 -2.90 14.69 4.46
N VAL A 238 -4.13 14.95 4.01
CA VAL A 238 -4.42 15.36 2.63
C VAL A 238 -3.80 16.73 2.31
N ILE A 239 -3.87 17.69 3.23
CA ILE A 239 -3.28 19.03 3.03
C ILE A 239 -1.76 18.91 2.84
N VAL A 240 -1.07 18.22 3.75
CA VAL A 240 0.39 18.12 3.70
C VAL A 240 0.89 17.13 2.65
N GLY A 241 0.10 16.10 2.31
CA GLY A 241 0.44 15.07 1.33
C GLY A 241 0.04 15.41 -0.11
N ALA A 242 -0.94 16.28 -0.34
CA ALA A 242 -1.40 16.60 -1.70
C ALA A 242 -1.35 18.10 -2.01
N ALA A 243 -2.06 18.93 -1.25
CA ALA A 243 -2.21 20.35 -1.57
C ALA A 243 -0.89 21.13 -1.43
N ALA A 244 -0.17 20.95 -0.32
CA ALA A 244 1.09 21.64 -0.06
C ALA A 244 2.22 21.25 -1.04
N PRO A 245 2.44 19.96 -1.40
CA PRO A 245 3.39 19.58 -2.43
C PRO A 245 3.07 20.18 -3.80
N VAL A 246 1.79 20.22 -4.20
CA VAL A 246 1.35 20.89 -5.44
C VAL A 246 1.67 22.38 -5.40
N GLY A 247 1.36 23.06 -4.30
CA GLY A 247 1.69 24.48 -4.12
C GLY A 247 3.19 24.77 -4.18
N ALA A 248 4.01 23.94 -3.53
CA ALA A 248 5.46 24.05 -3.56
C ALA A 248 6.01 23.82 -4.98
N CYS A 249 5.50 22.83 -5.69
CA CYS A 249 5.86 22.55 -7.08
C CYS A 249 5.45 23.72 -8.01
N LEU A 250 4.24 24.28 -7.83
CA LEU A 250 3.78 25.44 -8.60
C LEU A 250 4.66 26.67 -8.34
N ALA A 251 5.01 26.95 -7.09
CA ALA A 251 5.92 28.04 -6.73
C ALA A 251 7.31 27.87 -7.39
N LEU A 252 7.80 26.63 -7.46
CA LEU A 252 9.03 26.29 -8.17
C LEU A 252 8.90 26.51 -9.68
N HIS A 253 7.73 26.31 -10.29
CA HIS A 253 7.54 26.48 -11.74
C HIS A 253 7.23 27.93 -12.16
N VAL A 254 6.49 28.70 -11.36
CA VAL A 254 6.17 30.10 -11.66
C VAL A 254 7.44 30.94 -11.69
N ARG A 255 8.33 30.74 -10.73
CA ARG A 255 9.61 31.47 -10.64
C ARG A 255 10.66 31.02 -11.66
N SER A 256 10.45 29.93 -12.41
CA SER A 256 11.41 29.39 -13.41
C SER A 256 11.06 29.77 -14.85
N ARG A 257 9.92 30.45 -15.07
CA ARG A 257 9.53 30.99 -16.38
C ARG A 257 10.54 31.97 -16.99
N THR A 258 11.54 32.41 -16.23
CA THR A 258 12.59 33.36 -16.66
C THR A 258 13.88 32.72 -17.17
N ALA A 259 14.05 31.38 -17.16
CA ALA A 259 15.33 30.78 -17.53
C ALA A 259 15.20 29.49 -18.37
N VAL A 260 15.83 29.54 -19.55
CA VAL A 260 16.25 28.42 -20.42
C VAL A 260 15.16 27.81 -21.31
N ALA A 261 15.34 27.97 -22.62
CA ALA A 261 14.68 27.18 -23.65
C ALA A 261 14.96 25.70 -23.41
N HIS A 262 13.96 24.98 -22.90
CA HIS A 262 14.10 23.55 -22.65
C HIS A 262 14.19 22.79 -23.99
N PRO A 263 14.98 21.72 -24.06
CA PRO A 263 14.98 20.82 -25.20
C PRO A 263 13.54 20.45 -25.55
N ARG A 264 13.16 20.63 -26.82
CA ARG A 264 11.83 20.26 -27.29
C ARG A 264 11.62 18.78 -27.00
N PRO A 265 10.44 18.38 -26.47
CA PRO A 265 10.07 16.97 -26.46
C PRO A 265 10.25 16.43 -27.88
N GLY A 266 10.94 15.30 -28.03
CA GLY A 266 10.89 14.57 -29.29
C GLY A 266 9.43 14.26 -29.62
N ASP A 267 9.02 14.44 -30.87
CA ASP A 267 7.69 14.05 -31.34
C ASP A 267 7.60 12.53 -31.37
N HIS A 268 7.41 11.91 -30.20
CA HIS A 268 7.07 10.51 -30.11
C HIS A 268 5.65 10.36 -30.64
N ARG A 269 5.49 9.83 -31.86
CA ARG A 269 4.19 9.62 -32.50
C ARG A 269 3.57 8.35 -31.94
N HIS A 270 2.54 8.51 -31.11
CA HIS A 270 1.76 7.39 -30.62
C HIS A 270 0.69 7.02 -31.63
N SER A 271 0.45 5.71 -31.78
CA SER A 271 -0.68 5.24 -32.55
C SER A 271 -1.97 5.48 -31.75
N PRO A 272 -3.04 6.03 -32.36
CA PRO A 272 -4.34 6.14 -31.68
C PRO A 272 -4.87 4.78 -31.22
N VAL A 273 -4.43 3.69 -31.89
CA VAL A 273 -4.73 2.31 -31.51
C VAL A 273 -4.23 2.00 -30.09
N SER A 274 -3.08 2.56 -29.68
CA SER A 274 -2.53 2.35 -28.34
C SER A 274 -3.41 2.95 -27.25
N LEU A 275 -3.96 4.14 -27.48
CA LEU A 275 -4.90 4.77 -26.55
C LEU A 275 -6.21 3.98 -26.46
N VAL A 276 -6.72 3.49 -27.59
CA VAL A 276 -7.91 2.63 -27.62
C VAL A 276 -7.65 1.33 -26.86
N ALA A 277 -6.51 0.67 -27.08
CA ALA A 277 -6.14 -0.55 -26.38
C ALA A 277 -6.10 -0.34 -24.85
N PHE A 278 -5.44 0.72 -24.37
CA PHE A 278 -5.43 1.03 -22.94
C PHE A 278 -6.78 1.46 -22.40
N ALA A 279 -7.62 2.15 -23.18
CA ALA A 279 -8.98 2.47 -22.77
C ALA A 279 -9.81 1.19 -22.57
N VAL A 280 -9.71 0.23 -23.50
CA VAL A 280 -10.37 -1.08 -23.39
C VAL A 280 -9.83 -1.84 -22.18
N LEU A 281 -8.51 -1.91 -21.99
CA LEU A 281 -7.89 -2.56 -20.83
C LEU A 281 -8.29 -1.89 -19.51
N SER A 282 -8.36 -0.55 -19.45
CA SER A 282 -8.79 0.19 -18.26
C SER A 282 -10.26 -0.11 -17.93
N ALA A 283 -11.12 -0.12 -18.95
CA ALA A 283 -12.53 -0.48 -18.79
C ALA A 283 -12.69 -1.95 -18.37
N ALA A 284 -11.86 -2.86 -18.89
CA ALA A 284 -11.85 -4.26 -18.48
C ALA A 284 -11.39 -4.40 -17.02
N LEU A 285 -10.32 -3.73 -16.61
CA LEU A 285 -9.86 -3.73 -15.21
C LEU A 285 -10.95 -3.19 -14.28
N PHE A 286 -11.60 -2.09 -14.64
CA PHE A 286 -12.73 -1.54 -13.91
C PHE A 286 -13.90 -2.54 -13.79
N ALA A 287 -14.26 -3.21 -14.89
CA ALA A 287 -15.36 -4.18 -14.90
C ALA A 287 -15.04 -5.48 -14.16
N LEU A 288 -13.76 -5.90 -14.15
CA LEU A 288 -13.30 -7.13 -13.51
C LEU A 288 -13.06 -6.99 -12.01
N HIS A 289 -12.96 -5.77 -11.48
CA HIS A 289 -12.82 -5.49 -10.05
C HIS A 289 -14.07 -4.76 -9.53
N PRO A 290 -15.22 -5.47 -9.44
CA PRO A 290 -16.43 -4.88 -8.87
C PRO A 290 -16.12 -4.42 -7.44
N THR A 291 -16.72 -3.28 -7.04
CA THR A 291 -16.72 -2.85 -5.64
C THR A 291 -17.27 -3.98 -4.80
N THR A 292 -16.49 -4.45 -3.83
CA THR A 292 -17.01 -5.42 -2.87
C THR A 292 -18.05 -4.66 -2.04
N PRO A 293 -19.32 -5.10 -2.01
CA PRO A 293 -20.30 -4.48 -1.12
C PRO A 293 -19.70 -4.51 0.29
N ARG A 294 -19.62 -3.35 0.95
CA ARG A 294 -19.15 -3.28 2.34
C ARG A 294 -20.04 -4.24 3.14
N ASP A 295 -19.41 -5.12 3.92
CA ASP A 295 -20.12 -6.09 4.74
C ASP A 295 -21.17 -5.39 5.60
N ALA A 296 -22.20 -6.15 5.98
CA ALA A 296 -23.28 -5.70 6.84
C ALA A 296 -22.71 -4.96 8.08
N ALA A 297 -23.48 -4.02 8.62
CA ALA A 297 -23.09 -3.25 9.81
C ALA A 297 -22.47 -4.18 10.86
N VAL A 298 -21.24 -3.84 11.29
CA VAL A 298 -20.47 -4.63 12.26
C VAL A 298 -21.38 -5.06 13.41
N THR A 299 -21.40 -6.36 13.69
CA THR A 299 -22.29 -6.94 14.71
C THR A 299 -22.12 -6.20 16.04
N ALA A 300 -23.23 -5.81 16.67
CA ALA A 300 -23.20 -5.13 17.96
C ALA A 300 -23.16 -6.17 19.09
N ALA A 301 -22.14 -6.10 19.94
CA ALA A 301 -21.99 -6.88 21.14
C ALA A 301 -22.33 -6.04 22.37
N GLN A 302 -22.86 -6.70 23.40
CA GLN A 302 -23.09 -6.08 24.69
C GLN A 302 -21.76 -5.68 25.36
N PRO A 303 -21.67 -4.51 26.02
CA PRO A 303 -20.39 -3.94 26.42
C PRO A 303 -19.69 -4.60 27.61
N ASP A 304 -20.45 -5.21 28.51
CA ASP A 304 -19.97 -5.93 29.70
C ASP A 304 -19.70 -7.41 29.41
N TRP A 305 -19.56 -7.80 28.14
CA TRP A 305 -19.41 -9.20 27.73
C TRP A 305 -18.19 -9.89 28.37
N THR A 306 -17.08 -9.17 28.59
CA THR A 306 -15.87 -9.73 29.21
C THR A 306 -16.13 -10.17 30.65
N GLN A 307 -16.90 -9.38 31.41
CA GLN A 307 -17.32 -9.70 32.78
C GLN A 307 -18.31 -10.88 32.79
N ARG A 308 -19.28 -10.89 31.87
CA ARG A 308 -20.26 -11.98 31.75
C ARG A 308 -19.66 -13.30 31.27
N ALA A 309 -18.60 -13.24 30.47
CA ALA A 309 -17.83 -14.42 30.03
C ALA A 309 -17.00 -15.06 31.15
N GLN A 310 -16.89 -14.41 32.33
CA GLN A 310 -16.14 -14.89 33.50
C GLN A 310 -14.68 -15.21 33.15
N LEU A 311 -14.06 -14.34 32.35
CA LEU A 311 -12.63 -14.45 32.03
C LEU A 311 -11.78 -14.04 33.24
N GLY A 312 -10.51 -14.43 33.24
CA GLY A 312 -9.57 -14.06 34.31
C GLY A 312 -9.17 -12.58 34.28
N GLU A 313 -8.23 -12.20 35.14
CA GLU A 313 -7.77 -10.80 35.24
C GLU A 313 -7.06 -10.35 33.93
N PRO A 314 -7.48 -9.22 33.33
CA PRO A 314 -6.91 -8.72 32.08
C PRO A 314 -5.45 -8.29 32.24
N GLN A 315 -4.60 -8.72 31.31
CA GLN A 315 -3.25 -8.21 31.12
C GLN A 315 -3.22 -7.22 29.94
N SER A 316 -2.72 -6.00 30.12
CA SER A 316 -2.63 -4.99 29.06
C SER A 316 -1.33 -5.05 28.24
N PHE A 317 -1.43 -4.69 26.96
CA PHE A 317 -0.31 -4.57 26.02
C PHE A 317 -0.26 -3.19 25.36
N ASP A 318 0.45 -2.26 26.01
CA ASP A 318 0.44 -0.85 25.64
C ASP A 318 1.04 -0.54 24.26
N PHE A 319 1.81 -1.47 23.67
CA PHE A 319 2.44 -1.27 22.36
C PHE A 319 1.41 -1.03 21.25
N ILE A 320 0.18 -1.51 21.41
CA ILE A 320 -0.85 -1.42 20.37
C ILE A 320 -1.24 0.02 20.04
N THR A 321 -1.12 0.93 21.01
CA THR A 321 -1.39 2.37 20.83
C THR A 321 -0.51 2.99 19.75
N ARG A 322 0.68 2.43 19.52
CA ARG A 322 1.59 2.89 18.47
C ARG A 322 1.12 2.52 17.07
N PHE A 323 0.31 1.46 16.95
CA PHE A 323 -0.17 0.95 15.67
C PHE A 323 -1.56 1.50 15.35
N LEU A 324 -2.48 1.40 16.31
CA LEU A 324 -3.90 1.76 16.11
C LEU A 324 -4.23 3.20 16.55
N GLY A 325 -3.34 3.87 17.28
CA GLY A 325 -3.55 5.23 17.80
C GLY A 325 -3.81 5.27 19.29
N SER A 326 -3.88 6.49 19.86
CA SER A 326 -3.89 6.70 21.31
C SER A 326 -5.15 6.22 22.04
N GLY A 327 -6.25 6.00 21.32
CA GLY A 327 -7.50 5.47 21.89
C GLY A 327 -7.60 3.95 21.85
N ALA A 328 -6.59 3.24 21.36
CA ALA A 328 -6.63 1.81 21.20
C ALA A 328 -6.15 1.06 22.44
N THR A 329 -6.71 -0.13 22.68
CA THR A 329 -6.27 -1.03 23.76
C THR A 329 -6.08 -2.45 23.23
N LEU A 330 -5.24 -3.21 23.91
CA LEU A 330 -5.07 -4.64 23.69
C LEU A 330 -4.94 -5.28 25.06
N THR A 331 -5.90 -6.11 25.41
CA THR A 331 -5.91 -6.88 26.65
C THR A 331 -5.90 -8.36 26.35
N ARG A 332 -5.29 -9.15 27.24
CA ARG A 332 -5.42 -10.59 27.28
C ARG A 332 -6.15 -10.98 28.54
N ASP A 333 -7.26 -11.66 28.37
CA ASP A 333 -8.06 -12.23 29.42
C ASP A 333 -7.82 -13.75 29.46
N PRO A 334 -7.13 -14.28 30.48
CA PRO A 334 -6.83 -15.71 30.53
C PRO A 334 -8.10 -16.53 30.79
N VAL A 335 -8.21 -17.69 30.17
CA VAL A 335 -9.35 -18.60 30.37
C VAL A 335 -8.99 -19.64 31.42
N ALA A 336 -9.89 -19.86 32.38
CA ALA A 336 -9.71 -20.89 33.40
C ALA A 336 -9.42 -22.27 32.78
N PRO A 337 -8.44 -23.03 33.31
CA PRO A 337 -8.13 -24.38 32.84
C PRO A 337 -9.36 -25.29 32.87
N ALA A 338 -9.50 -26.16 31.89
CA ALA A 338 -10.54 -27.17 31.84
C ALA A 338 -9.90 -28.55 31.73
N ALA A 339 -10.39 -29.53 32.50
CA ALA A 339 -9.78 -30.84 32.57
C ALA A 339 -9.76 -31.53 31.19
N GLY A 340 -8.57 -31.94 30.75
CA GLY A 340 -8.37 -32.60 29.46
C GLY A 340 -8.46 -31.68 28.24
N LEU A 341 -8.46 -30.36 28.43
CA LEU A 341 -8.44 -29.38 27.35
C LEU A 341 -7.22 -28.44 27.47
N PRO A 342 -6.63 -28.00 26.35
CA PRO A 342 -5.48 -27.12 26.36
C PRO A 342 -5.77 -25.74 26.97
N ALA A 343 -4.72 -25.08 27.44
CA ALA A 343 -4.77 -23.71 27.94
C ALA A 343 -5.24 -22.75 26.83
N ALA A 344 -6.04 -21.76 27.21
CA ALA A 344 -6.62 -20.78 26.29
C ALA A 344 -6.60 -19.37 26.90
N ALA A 345 -6.64 -18.37 26.03
CA ALA A 345 -6.73 -16.95 26.37
C ALA A 345 -7.62 -16.23 25.35
N VAL A 346 -8.18 -15.10 25.73
CA VAL A 346 -8.95 -14.22 24.85
C VAL A 346 -8.23 -12.89 24.76
N ASP A 347 -7.80 -12.52 23.56
CA ASP A 347 -7.19 -11.22 23.31
C ASP A 347 -8.23 -10.28 22.69
N VAL A 348 -8.39 -9.09 23.29
CA VAL A 348 -9.35 -8.08 22.86
C VAL A 348 -8.58 -6.84 22.43
N MET A 349 -8.59 -6.58 21.13
CA MET A 349 -8.00 -5.39 20.52
C MET A 349 -9.10 -4.38 20.23
N SER A 350 -9.06 -3.20 20.82
CA SER A 350 -10.06 -2.15 20.59
C SER A 350 -9.48 -0.93 19.87
N ALA A 351 -10.31 -0.26 19.07
CA ALA A 351 -9.98 1.01 18.43
C ALA A 351 -11.23 1.92 18.35
N PRO A 352 -11.04 3.26 18.28
CA PRO A 352 -12.14 4.20 18.13
C PRO A 352 -12.81 4.13 16.74
N THR A 353 -12.11 3.62 15.73
CA THR A 353 -12.60 3.52 14.36
C THR A 353 -12.42 2.10 13.81
N GLU A 354 -13.40 1.63 13.03
CA GLU A 354 -13.34 0.36 12.32
C GLU A 354 -12.12 0.31 11.39
N ALA A 355 -11.88 1.39 10.65
CA ALA A 355 -10.81 1.48 9.68
C ALA A 355 -9.41 1.34 10.29
N ALA A 356 -9.20 1.79 11.53
CA ALA A 356 -7.93 1.57 12.22
C ALA A 356 -7.67 0.08 12.49
N LEU A 357 -8.70 -0.70 12.85
CA LEU A 357 -8.57 -2.16 12.96
C LEU A 357 -8.36 -2.82 11.59
N ALA A 358 -9.09 -2.34 10.57
CA ALA A 358 -9.00 -2.86 9.21
C ALA A 358 -7.59 -2.69 8.60
N ASP A 359 -6.88 -1.59 8.91
CA ASP A 359 -5.49 -1.38 8.46
C ASP A 359 -4.53 -2.51 8.91
N TYR A 360 -4.90 -3.27 9.95
CA TYR A 360 -4.14 -4.38 10.52
C TYR A 360 -4.96 -5.69 10.56
N SER A 361 -6.00 -5.83 9.72
CA SER A 361 -6.82 -7.06 9.64
C SER A 361 -5.98 -8.29 9.32
N ASP A 362 -5.00 -8.14 8.44
CA ASP A 362 -4.10 -9.22 8.02
C ASP A 362 -2.80 -9.30 8.85
N ALA A 363 -2.67 -8.51 9.91
CA ALA A 363 -1.47 -8.55 10.75
C ALA A 363 -1.48 -9.76 11.70
N VAL A 364 -0.40 -10.54 11.68
CA VAL A 364 -0.18 -11.66 12.62
C VAL A 364 0.59 -11.15 13.83
N TRP A 365 -0.10 -10.98 14.95
CA TRP A 365 0.47 -10.42 16.20
C TRP A 365 1.22 -11.44 17.06
N TYR A 366 1.04 -12.73 16.79
CA TYR A 366 1.63 -13.79 17.60
C TYR A 366 2.88 -14.34 16.92
N PRO A 367 3.91 -14.75 17.70
CA PRO A 367 5.12 -15.32 17.14
C PRO A 367 4.85 -16.52 16.22
N SER A 368 5.44 -16.51 15.03
CA SER A 368 5.41 -17.62 14.09
C SER A 368 6.78 -17.77 13.41
N SER A 369 7.13 -19.01 13.05
CA SER A 369 8.38 -19.32 12.34
C SER A 369 8.26 -19.20 10.81
N ARG A 370 7.04 -18.94 10.31
CA ARG A 370 6.69 -18.82 8.90
C ARG A 370 5.52 -17.86 8.70
N PRO A 371 5.34 -17.29 7.50
CA PRO A 371 4.09 -16.62 7.12
C PRO A 371 2.91 -17.59 7.30
N LEU A 372 1.82 -17.07 7.84
CA LEU A 372 0.58 -17.79 8.09
C LEU A 372 -0.55 -17.11 7.33
N ASP A 373 -1.59 -17.87 6.99
CA ASP A 373 -2.76 -17.36 6.29
C ASP A 373 -4.02 -17.50 7.15
N TYR A 374 -4.76 -16.41 7.28
CA TYR A 374 -6.13 -16.41 7.78
C TYR A 374 -7.03 -17.15 6.78
N ARG A 375 -7.97 -17.91 7.34
CA ARG A 375 -8.96 -18.65 6.56
C ARG A 375 -10.33 -18.46 7.17
N PRO A 376 -11.41 -18.52 6.38
CA PRO A 376 -12.76 -18.56 6.94
C PRO A 376 -12.86 -19.67 7.99
N ALA A 377 -13.38 -19.33 9.17
CA ALA A 377 -13.55 -20.27 10.25
C ALA A 377 -14.58 -21.34 9.89
N ASP A 378 -14.16 -22.59 9.67
CA ASP A 378 -15.06 -23.74 9.57
C ASP A 378 -15.17 -24.44 10.93
N LEU A 379 -15.82 -23.76 11.87
CA LEU A 379 -16.06 -24.30 13.20
C LEU A 379 -17.43 -24.95 13.23
N SER A 380 -17.48 -26.22 12.82
CA SER A 380 -18.67 -27.09 12.75
C SER A 380 -19.39 -27.37 14.10
N GLY A 381 -19.08 -26.59 15.14
CA GLY A 381 -19.71 -26.64 16.47
C GLY A 381 -19.93 -25.28 17.13
N LEU A 382 -19.79 -24.16 16.40
CA LEU A 382 -20.25 -22.86 16.89
C LEU A 382 -21.77 -22.74 16.77
N THR A 383 -22.44 -22.33 17.85
CA THR A 383 -23.89 -22.09 17.86
C THR A 383 -24.25 -20.85 17.03
N PHE A 384 -23.36 -19.86 17.02
CA PHE A 384 -23.45 -18.65 16.22
C PHE A 384 -22.10 -18.43 15.52
N ARG A 385 -22.14 -18.12 14.22
CA ARG A 385 -20.94 -17.79 13.45
C ARG A 385 -20.92 -16.27 13.28
N PRO A 386 -19.99 -15.55 13.93
CA PRO A 386 -19.80 -14.13 13.65
C PRO A 386 -19.45 -13.94 12.19
N ASP A 387 -20.04 -12.92 11.57
CA ASP A 387 -19.67 -12.51 10.22
C ASP A 387 -18.18 -12.17 10.19
N GLY A 388 -17.48 -12.64 9.16
CA GLY A 388 -16.04 -12.44 9.03
C GLY A 388 -15.18 -13.20 10.04
N ALA A 389 -15.70 -14.25 10.72
CA ALA A 389 -14.87 -15.08 11.59
C ALA A 389 -13.79 -15.85 10.80
N GLU A 390 -12.55 -15.74 11.24
CA GLU A 390 -11.36 -16.33 10.62
C GLU A 390 -10.56 -17.18 11.60
N VAL A 391 -9.82 -18.14 11.07
CA VAL A 391 -8.89 -19.00 11.80
C VAL A 391 -7.49 -18.88 11.26
N ILE A 392 -6.51 -19.02 12.15
CA ILE A 392 -5.09 -18.99 11.83
C ILE A 392 -4.35 -19.84 12.88
N HIS A 393 -3.30 -20.56 12.48
CA HIS A 393 -2.58 -21.43 13.40
C HIS A 393 -1.14 -21.68 12.97
N THR A 394 -0.26 -21.96 13.93
CA THR A 394 1.06 -22.50 13.64
C THR A 394 0.98 -24.00 13.35
N ASP A 395 2.05 -24.56 12.82
CA ASP A 395 2.14 -25.99 12.51
C ASP A 395 3.05 -26.70 13.51
N ILE A 396 2.43 -27.50 14.38
CA ILE A 396 3.11 -28.26 15.42
C ILE A 396 4.13 -29.26 14.85
N ALA A 397 3.93 -29.80 13.65
CA ALA A 397 4.87 -30.75 13.06
C ALA A 397 6.13 -30.07 12.52
N THR A 398 6.13 -28.73 12.43
CA THR A 398 7.32 -27.94 12.10
C THR A 398 8.09 -27.47 13.33
N ALA A 399 7.64 -27.81 14.54
CA ALA A 399 8.36 -27.58 15.79
C ALA A 399 9.72 -28.29 15.74
N THR A 400 10.79 -27.51 15.65
CA THR A 400 12.17 -28.02 15.65
C THR A 400 12.76 -28.14 17.06
N ASP A 401 12.10 -27.56 18.04
CA ASP A 401 12.51 -27.48 19.44
C ASP A 401 11.29 -27.58 20.37
N GLY A 402 11.45 -28.24 21.52
CA GLY A 402 10.38 -28.37 22.53
C GLY A 402 10.00 -27.07 23.24
N ALA A 403 10.60 -25.94 22.84
CA ALA A 403 10.28 -24.59 23.31
C ALA A 403 9.34 -23.82 22.36
N SER A 404 9.03 -24.36 21.17
CA SER A 404 8.15 -23.70 20.22
C SER A 404 6.72 -23.63 20.76
N GLN A 405 6.23 -22.43 21.06
CA GLN A 405 4.87 -22.20 21.51
C GLN A 405 3.93 -22.22 20.30
N ASN A 406 3.35 -23.39 20.01
CA ASN A 406 2.39 -23.55 18.92
C ASN A 406 0.99 -23.14 19.37
N TRP A 407 0.26 -22.45 18.50
CA TRP A 407 -1.01 -21.85 18.87
C TRP A 407 -2.01 -21.90 17.72
N TYR A 408 -3.28 -21.97 18.08
CA TYR A 408 -4.44 -21.90 17.20
C TYR A 408 -5.28 -20.70 17.61
N ALA A 409 -5.72 -19.89 16.66
CA ALA A 409 -6.56 -18.75 16.94
C ALA A 409 -7.81 -18.71 16.08
N VAL A 410 -8.90 -18.23 16.68
CA VAL A 410 -10.15 -17.83 16.02
C VAL A 410 -10.33 -16.34 16.27
N THR A 411 -10.58 -15.55 15.24
CA THR A 411 -10.74 -14.10 15.36
C THR A 411 -11.96 -13.60 14.59
N TRP A 412 -12.60 -12.57 15.12
CA TRP A 412 -13.68 -11.84 14.46
C TRP A 412 -13.69 -10.40 14.96
N ALA A 413 -14.42 -9.53 14.26
CA ALA A 413 -14.63 -8.15 14.66
C ALA A 413 -16.08 -7.91 15.04
N TRP A 414 -16.31 -7.01 15.99
CA TRP A 414 -17.62 -6.52 16.37
C TRP A 414 -17.53 -5.09 16.91
N ARG A 415 -18.67 -4.50 17.27
CA ARG A 415 -18.74 -3.23 17.97
C ARG A 415 -19.27 -3.45 19.37
N ALA A 416 -18.58 -2.91 20.38
CA ALA A 416 -19.05 -2.88 21.76
C ALA A 416 -18.93 -1.45 22.29
N ASP A 417 -20.04 -0.90 22.79
CA ASP A 417 -20.20 0.54 23.07
C ASP A 417 -19.86 1.42 21.84
N ASP A 418 -18.97 2.39 22.06
CA ASP A 418 -18.44 3.34 21.09
C ASP A 418 -17.06 2.90 20.55
N THR A 419 -16.69 1.64 20.78
CA THR A 419 -15.43 1.07 20.28
C THR A 419 -15.67 -0.09 19.33
N TYR A 420 -14.81 -0.19 18.33
CA TYR A 420 -14.70 -1.39 17.51
C TYR A 420 -13.70 -2.32 18.17
N GLN A 421 -13.99 -3.62 18.20
CA GLN A 421 -13.12 -4.60 18.81
C GLN A 421 -12.87 -5.75 17.84
N ARG A 422 -11.62 -6.21 17.80
CA ARG A 422 -11.24 -7.51 17.24
C ARG A 422 -10.96 -8.45 18.41
N VAL A 423 -11.76 -9.49 18.51
CA VAL A 423 -11.61 -10.53 19.53
C VAL A 423 -10.84 -11.69 18.92
N THR A 424 -9.89 -12.23 19.67
CA THR A 424 -9.10 -13.38 19.27
C THR A 424 -9.08 -14.41 20.38
N VAL A 425 -9.73 -15.55 20.15
CA VAL A 425 -9.62 -16.72 21.03
C VAL A 425 -8.37 -17.47 20.64
N LEU A 426 -7.42 -17.57 21.57
CA LEU A 426 -6.12 -18.20 21.36
C LEU A 426 -6.00 -19.46 22.21
N VAL A 427 -5.58 -20.57 21.61
CA VAL A 427 -5.46 -21.87 22.26
C VAL A 427 -4.06 -22.43 22.03
N ASN A 428 -3.46 -22.98 23.09
CA ASN A 428 -2.18 -23.67 22.99
C ASN A 428 -2.39 -25.01 22.26
N GLN A 429 -1.55 -25.32 21.28
CA GLN A 429 -1.65 -26.59 20.56
C GLN A 429 -0.98 -27.76 21.31
N ASP A 430 -0.16 -27.49 22.33
CA ASP A 430 0.44 -28.54 23.16
C ASP A 430 -0.55 -29.02 24.23
N LEU A 431 -1.18 -30.17 23.96
CA LEU A 431 -2.21 -30.77 24.83
C LEU A 431 -1.71 -31.16 26.23
N HIS A 432 -0.40 -31.35 26.41
CA HIS A 432 0.17 -31.82 27.68
C HIS A 432 0.75 -30.67 28.51
N SER A 433 0.58 -29.44 28.04
CA SER A 433 1.18 -28.26 28.60
C SER A 433 0.13 -27.32 29.17
N ASP A 434 0.31 -26.96 30.44
CA ASP A 434 -0.49 -25.92 31.10
C ASP A 434 0.02 -24.50 30.78
N HIS A 435 1.01 -24.38 29.88
CA HIS A 435 1.52 -23.07 29.49
C HIS A 435 0.46 -22.29 28.72
N GLN A 436 0.29 -21.02 29.09
CA GLN A 436 -0.56 -20.13 28.34
C GLN A 436 -0.03 -19.96 26.91
N PRO A 437 -0.93 -19.71 25.93
CA PRO A 437 -0.53 -19.35 24.58
C PRO A 437 0.43 -18.14 24.56
N PRO A 438 1.26 -17.98 23.51
CA PRO A 438 2.22 -16.89 23.45
C PRO A 438 1.55 -15.52 23.52
N PRO A 439 2.13 -14.52 24.21
CA PRO A 439 1.62 -13.16 24.21
C PRO A 439 1.74 -12.52 22.83
N PRO A 440 0.87 -11.55 22.49
CA PRO A 440 1.02 -10.76 21.28
C PRO A 440 2.30 -9.92 21.36
N ALA A 441 2.93 -9.71 20.20
CA ALA A 441 4.19 -8.99 20.06
C ALA A 441 4.06 -7.86 19.03
N PRO A 442 4.79 -6.74 19.20
CA PRO A 442 4.76 -5.64 18.25
C PRO A 442 5.32 -6.06 16.88
N LEU A 443 4.75 -5.49 15.83
CA LEU A 443 5.25 -5.66 14.46
C LEU A 443 6.57 -4.89 14.29
N THR A 444 7.51 -5.51 13.59
CA THR A 444 8.83 -4.96 13.31
C THR A 444 9.18 -5.19 11.85
N VAL A 445 10.13 -4.42 11.32
CA VAL A 445 10.65 -4.67 9.96
C VAL A 445 11.18 -6.10 9.82
N MET A 446 11.74 -6.68 10.89
CA MET A 446 12.26 -8.05 10.86
C MET A 446 11.14 -9.08 10.65
N ASN A 447 10.13 -9.09 11.53
CA ASN A 447 9.06 -10.10 11.47
C ASN A 447 8.02 -9.85 10.36
N SER A 448 7.85 -8.59 9.93
CA SER A 448 6.82 -8.21 8.97
C SER A 448 7.32 -8.16 7.53
N VAL A 449 8.64 -8.01 7.31
CA VAL A 449 9.23 -7.83 5.97
C VAL A 449 10.33 -8.84 5.72
N VAL A 450 11.36 -8.86 6.56
CA VAL A 450 12.60 -9.62 6.27
C VAL A 450 12.38 -11.13 6.41
N GLU A 451 11.80 -11.59 7.51
CA GLU A 451 11.56 -13.01 7.76
C GLU A 451 10.61 -13.64 6.72
N PRO A 452 9.45 -13.01 6.38
CA PRO A 452 8.61 -13.49 5.29
C PRO A 452 9.32 -13.54 3.94
N ALA A 453 10.10 -12.51 3.59
CA ALA A 453 10.86 -12.48 2.34
C ALA A 453 11.92 -13.60 2.28
N LEU A 454 12.63 -13.83 3.37
CA LEU A 454 13.60 -14.93 3.49
C LEU A 454 12.91 -16.29 3.41
N TRP A 455 11.70 -16.43 3.97
CA TRP A 455 10.91 -17.64 3.86
C TRP A 455 10.50 -17.92 2.41
N ILE A 456 9.98 -16.91 1.70
CA ILE A 456 9.61 -17.00 0.27
C ILE A 456 10.82 -17.46 -0.55
N ALA A 457 11.99 -16.84 -0.31
CA ALA A 457 13.22 -17.15 -1.02
C ALA A 457 13.69 -18.61 -0.81
N ARG A 458 13.36 -19.24 0.32
CA ARG A 458 13.71 -20.64 0.62
C ARG A 458 12.84 -21.66 -0.11
N GLN A 459 11.78 -21.25 -0.81
CA GLN A 459 10.86 -22.12 -1.57
C GLN A 459 10.35 -23.36 -0.81
N LYS A 460 10.20 -23.29 0.52
CA LYS A 460 9.69 -24.42 1.28
C LYS A 460 8.22 -24.69 0.91
N ALA A 461 7.88 -25.96 0.70
CA ALA A 461 6.49 -26.38 0.52
C ALA A 461 5.73 -26.16 1.83
N THR A 462 4.52 -25.60 1.73
CA THR A 462 3.59 -25.51 2.85
C THR A 462 2.86 -26.84 2.95
N THR A 463 3.35 -27.75 3.78
CA THR A 463 2.55 -28.89 4.24
C THR A 463 1.94 -28.45 5.55
N GLU A 464 0.63 -28.22 5.58
CA GLU A 464 -0.09 -27.97 6.82
C GLU A 464 -0.59 -29.27 7.39
N HIS A 465 -0.25 -29.50 8.64
CA HIS A 465 -0.76 -30.62 9.40
C HIS A 465 -2.13 -30.25 9.99
N PRO A 466 -3.07 -31.20 10.05
CA PRO A 466 -4.36 -30.97 10.67
C PRO A 466 -4.16 -30.61 12.14
N VAL A 467 -4.92 -29.61 12.60
CA VAL A 467 -4.97 -29.21 14.01
C VAL A 467 -5.68 -30.31 14.81
N ASP A 468 -5.20 -30.59 16.02
CA ASP A 468 -5.82 -31.59 16.87
C ASP A 468 -7.30 -31.23 17.18
N PRO A 469 -8.25 -32.17 17.06
CA PRO A 469 -9.66 -31.91 17.35
C PRO A 469 -9.92 -31.33 18.75
N GLN A 470 -9.12 -31.67 19.77
CA GLN A 470 -9.28 -31.13 21.12
C GLN A 470 -8.96 -29.64 21.21
N VAL A 471 -8.00 -29.15 20.40
CA VAL A 471 -7.67 -27.73 20.30
C VAL A 471 -8.83 -26.96 19.67
N ILE A 472 -9.40 -27.51 18.58
CA ILE A 472 -10.55 -26.92 17.88
C ILE A 472 -11.77 -26.89 18.81
N LEU A 473 -12.05 -27.99 19.51
CA LEU A 473 -13.14 -28.08 20.49
C LEU A 473 -12.99 -27.05 21.61
N ARG A 474 -11.77 -26.88 22.12
CA ARG A 474 -11.47 -25.87 23.14
C ARG A 474 -11.68 -24.45 22.61
N ALA A 475 -11.23 -24.16 21.40
CA ALA A 475 -11.45 -22.85 20.78
C ALA A 475 -12.95 -22.57 20.59
N ALA A 476 -13.73 -23.57 20.16
CA ALA A 476 -15.18 -23.45 20.00
C ALA A 476 -15.91 -23.26 21.34
N ASP A 477 -15.52 -23.99 22.41
CA ASP A 477 -16.07 -23.81 23.77
C ASP A 477 -15.87 -22.38 24.27
N VAL A 478 -14.64 -21.86 24.14
CA VAL A 478 -14.32 -20.49 24.57
C VAL A 478 -15.03 -19.46 23.70
N ALA A 479 -15.03 -19.64 22.37
CA ALA A 479 -15.73 -18.75 21.46
C ALA A 479 -17.24 -18.71 21.74
N ASN A 480 -17.91 -19.87 21.89
CA ASN A 480 -19.33 -19.93 22.24
C ASN A 480 -19.62 -19.21 23.57
N ARG A 481 -18.75 -19.37 24.59
CA ARG A 481 -18.89 -18.65 25.86
C ARG A 481 -18.81 -17.13 25.67
N VAL A 482 -17.87 -16.67 24.85
CA VAL A 482 -17.69 -15.24 24.53
C VAL A 482 -18.88 -14.70 23.74
N LEU A 483 -19.38 -15.44 22.74
CA LEU A 483 -20.52 -15.05 21.92
C LEU A 483 -21.82 -15.00 22.72
N ALA A 484 -22.06 -16.00 23.58
CA ALA A 484 -23.19 -16.01 24.50
C ALA A 484 -23.13 -14.82 25.47
N ALA A 485 -21.95 -14.56 26.05
CA ALA A 485 -21.73 -13.40 26.90
C ALA A 485 -21.88 -12.07 26.12
N ALA A 486 -21.64 -12.03 24.82
CA ALA A 486 -21.90 -10.86 23.99
C ALA A 486 -23.38 -10.64 23.65
N GLY A 487 -24.26 -11.58 24.00
CA GLY A 487 -25.67 -11.55 23.64
C GLY A 487 -25.94 -11.93 22.18
N LEU A 488 -25.06 -12.73 21.58
CA LEU A 488 -25.14 -13.17 20.18
C LEU A 488 -25.63 -14.62 20.04
N ASP A 489 -26.42 -15.10 21.01
CA ASP A 489 -27.05 -16.42 20.92
C ASP A 489 -28.28 -16.41 20.00
N SER A 490 -28.52 -17.53 19.33
CA SER A 490 -29.50 -17.71 18.24
C SER A 490 -30.98 -17.49 18.60
N ASP A 491 -31.32 -17.17 19.84
CA ASP A 491 -32.72 -17.09 20.30
C ASP A 491 -33.41 -15.75 19.99
N ASP A 492 -32.66 -14.69 19.68
CA ASP A 492 -33.23 -13.35 19.38
C ASP A 492 -33.49 -13.08 17.89
N ALA A 493 -33.04 -13.94 16.98
CA ALA A 493 -33.34 -13.82 15.55
C ALA A 493 -34.83 -14.06 15.21
N GLY A 494 -35.63 -14.53 16.18
CA GLY A 494 -37.08 -14.75 16.04
C GLY A 494 -37.96 -13.58 16.50
N ALA A 495 -37.43 -12.55 17.17
CA ALA A 495 -38.26 -11.57 17.88
C ALA A 495 -38.39 -10.18 17.21
N SER A 496 -37.57 -9.85 16.20
CA SER A 496 -37.54 -8.50 15.60
C SER A 496 -38.18 -8.40 14.21
N THR A 497 -39.26 -9.15 13.95
CA THR A 497 -40.18 -8.90 12.82
C THR A 497 -41.60 -8.65 13.33
N SER A 498 -41.76 -7.63 14.18
CA SER A 498 -43.04 -6.94 14.33
C SER A 498 -42.84 -5.53 14.91
N ALA A 499 -42.55 -4.57 14.02
CA ALA A 499 -42.96 -3.17 14.14
C ALA A 499 -42.80 -2.48 12.78
#